data_AF-A0A4Y9NJK6-F1
#
_entry.id   AF-A0A4Y9NJK6-F1
#
_cell.length_a   1.000
_cell.length_b   1.000
_cell.length_c   1.000
_cell.angle_alpha   90.00
_cell.angle_beta   90.00
_cell.angle_gamma   90.00
#
_symmetry.space_group_name_H-M   'P 1'
#
loop_
_entity.id
_entity.type
_entity.pdbx_description
1 polymer ?
#
loop_
_entity_poly.entity_id
_entity_poly.type
_entity_poly.pdbx_seq_one_letter_code
_entity_poly.pdbx_strand_id
1 'polypeptide(L)'
;MISVARIAWTDGRPLRPPGGAFGGRDASPFSLLLALVAPFTDGHPVRLMRDRFDQFRLGLKRPGVKMTGAITVGSDMSLQCVQMAMNFNGGGLKNLSPYVANLAALAIGGAYEVPLASLDAQSMKTQDIPGGSQRGFGGPEAFFAIETALDDIAAVKSWDPFALRRANLAKSTSATVVGGQFNQELRLDELLDRAEAHPLWAQRADIKEEYAGRGESYGTGFAVSAQAYGTEADGVVAAVHLEKNGSITVRTNAVDFGNGSATTLSRGYWGRFRHQCRNGVR
;
A
#
# COMPACT_ATOMS: atom_id res chain seq x y z
N MET A 1 -17.79 22.59 35.61
CA MET A 1 -17.40 21.23 36.07
C MET A 1 -17.16 20.40 34.81
N ILE A 2 -15.91 20.18 34.42
CA ILE A 2 -15.59 19.41 33.20
C ILE A 2 -15.80 17.94 33.56
N SER A 3 -16.99 17.42 33.23
CA SER A 3 -17.24 15.99 33.25
C SER A 3 -16.41 15.37 32.12
N VAL A 4 -15.29 14.74 32.49
CA VAL A 4 -14.54 13.89 31.57
C VAL A 4 -15.45 12.72 31.23
N ALA A 5 -16.00 12.73 30.01
CA ALA A 5 -16.67 11.57 29.46
C ALA A 5 -15.71 10.38 29.57
N ARG A 6 -16.03 9.41 30.44
CA ARG A 6 -15.34 8.12 30.47
C ARG A 6 -15.65 7.43 29.14
N ILE A 7 -14.79 7.62 28.14
CA ILE A 7 -14.72 6.72 27.00
C ILE A 7 -14.20 5.41 27.59
N ALA A 8 -15.14 4.54 27.95
CA ALA A 8 -14.85 3.22 28.48
C ALA A 8 -14.22 2.39 27.36
N TRP A 9 -12.90 2.39 27.30
CA TRP A 9 -12.16 1.26 26.76
C TRP A 9 -12.46 0.11 27.71
N THR A 10 -13.40 -0.74 27.28
CA THR A 10 -13.83 -2.05 27.82
C THR A 10 -13.30 -2.46 29.20
N ASP A 11 -14.21 -2.94 30.03
CA ASP A 11 -14.12 -3.65 31.32
C ASP A 11 -13.03 -4.76 31.48
N GLY A 12 -11.79 -4.52 31.07
CA GLY A 12 -10.69 -5.48 31.11
C GLY A 12 -10.79 -6.61 30.07
N ARG A 13 -11.84 -6.65 29.25
CA ARG A 13 -11.96 -7.66 28.18
C ARG A 13 -11.03 -7.33 27.01
N PRO A 14 -10.36 -8.33 26.41
CA PRO A 14 -9.62 -8.14 25.18
C PRO A 14 -10.55 -7.62 24.10
N LEU A 15 -10.21 -6.46 23.51
CA LEU A 15 -10.88 -5.98 22.30
C LEU A 15 -10.75 -7.07 21.23
N ARG A 16 -11.88 -7.52 20.67
CA ARG A 16 -11.84 -8.43 19.53
C ARG A 16 -11.06 -7.76 18.40
N PRO A 17 -10.17 -8.48 17.70
CA PRO A 17 -9.43 -7.91 16.58
C PRO A 17 -10.41 -7.30 15.57
N PRO A 18 -10.18 -6.07 15.10
CA PRO A 18 -11.00 -5.48 14.06
C PRO A 18 -10.95 -6.33 12.79
N GLY A 19 -12.12 -6.68 12.24
CA GLY A 19 -12.22 -7.42 10.98
C GLY A 19 -11.87 -6.55 9.77
N GLY A 20 -10.58 -6.47 9.42
CA GLY A 20 -10.04 -5.76 8.26
C GLY A 20 -10.07 -4.23 8.36
N ALA A 21 -9.06 -3.56 7.81
CA ALA A 21 -9.02 -2.10 7.67
C ALA A 21 -8.73 -1.65 6.24
N PHE A 22 -7.65 -2.16 5.65
CA PHE A 22 -7.22 -1.85 4.28
C PHE A 22 -7.04 -0.34 4.01
N GLY A 23 -6.74 0.46 5.03
CA GLY A 23 -6.63 1.93 4.97
C GLY A 23 -7.94 2.67 5.28
N GLY A 24 -9.10 2.04 5.08
CA GLY A 24 -10.40 2.69 5.31
C GLY A 24 -10.74 3.02 6.78
N ARG A 25 -9.88 2.63 7.73
CA ARG A 25 -10.00 2.92 9.17
C ARG A 25 -8.86 3.75 9.73
N ASP A 26 -7.95 4.22 8.87
CA ASP A 26 -6.73 4.93 9.22
C ASP A 26 -7.04 6.29 9.87
N ALA A 27 -7.87 7.08 9.20
CA ALA A 27 -8.42 8.33 9.71
C ALA A 27 -9.95 8.26 9.73
N SER A 28 -10.50 7.65 10.79
CA SER A 28 -11.95 7.50 10.99
C SER A 28 -12.53 8.64 11.83
N PRO A 29 -13.67 9.25 11.43
CA PRO A 29 -14.33 10.25 12.25
C PRO A 29 -15.07 9.67 13.46
N PHE A 30 -15.15 8.33 13.61
CA PHE A 30 -15.98 7.70 14.64
C PHE A 30 -15.56 8.08 16.06
N SER A 31 -14.26 8.16 16.33
CA SER A 31 -13.74 8.55 17.65
C SER A 31 -14.19 9.98 18.01
N LEU A 32 -14.13 10.91 17.05
CA LEU A 32 -14.57 12.29 17.22
C LEU A 32 -16.09 12.37 17.43
N LEU A 33 -16.88 11.64 16.65
CA LEU A 33 -18.35 11.61 16.79
C LEU A 33 -18.76 11.05 18.15
N LEU A 34 -18.13 9.97 18.60
CA LEU A 34 -18.39 9.39 19.92
C LEU A 34 -18.00 10.37 21.04
N ALA A 35 -16.86 11.05 20.91
CA ALA A 35 -16.42 12.05 21.88
C ALA A 35 -17.37 13.25 21.96
N LEU A 36 -17.97 13.66 20.84
CA LEU A 36 -18.96 14.75 20.81
C LEU A 36 -20.28 14.38 21.47
N VAL A 37 -20.73 13.13 21.33
CA VAL A 37 -22.00 12.67 21.90
C VAL A 37 -21.88 12.31 23.38
N ALA A 38 -20.71 11.83 23.82
CA ALA A 38 -20.52 11.30 25.16
C ALA A 38 -20.91 12.24 26.33
N PRO A 39 -20.75 13.57 26.26
CA PRO A 39 -21.21 14.48 27.32
C PRO A 39 -22.73 14.56 27.48
N PHE A 40 -23.50 14.14 26.47
CA PHE A 40 -24.96 14.30 26.41
C PHE A 40 -25.72 13.01 26.73
N THR A 41 -25.06 12.02 27.31
CA THR A 41 -25.65 10.68 27.49
C THR A 41 -25.99 10.36 28.93
N ASP A 42 -25.87 11.31 29.86
CA ASP A 42 -26.11 11.10 31.30
C ASP A 42 -25.36 9.88 31.86
N GLY A 43 -24.14 9.65 31.37
CA GLY A 43 -23.30 8.52 31.76
C GLY A 43 -23.63 7.18 31.08
N HIS A 44 -24.60 7.15 30.16
CA HIS A 44 -24.94 5.94 29.42
C HIS A 44 -23.89 5.65 28.31
N PRO A 45 -23.45 4.40 28.13
CA PRO A 45 -22.54 4.02 27.05
C PRO A 45 -23.15 4.26 25.67
N VAL A 46 -22.34 4.79 24.73
CA VAL A 46 -22.74 5.00 23.34
C VAL A 46 -21.97 4.07 22.41
N ARG A 47 -22.67 3.51 21.43
CA ARG A 47 -22.08 2.73 20.35
C ARG A 47 -22.51 3.28 19.00
N LEU A 48 -21.53 3.50 18.13
CA LEU A 48 -21.75 3.82 16.71
C LEU A 48 -21.34 2.64 15.86
N MET A 49 -22.23 2.15 15.02
CA MET A 49 -21.96 1.12 14.03
C MET A 49 -22.70 1.46 12.74
N ARG A 50 -21.96 1.51 11.63
CA ARG A 50 -22.57 1.59 10.30
C ARG A 50 -22.97 0.20 9.85
N ASP A 51 -24.11 0.11 9.18
CA ASP A 51 -24.42 -1.05 8.38
C ASP A 51 -23.58 -1.07 7.09
N ARG A 52 -23.79 -2.08 6.24
CA ARG A 52 -23.03 -2.22 4.99
C ARG A 52 -23.36 -1.11 3.99
N PHE A 53 -24.61 -0.67 3.94
CA PHE A 53 -25.08 0.34 3.00
C PHE A 53 -24.45 1.70 3.34
N ASP A 54 -24.51 2.10 4.60
CA ASP A 54 -23.87 3.32 5.12
C ASP A 54 -22.35 3.30 4.94
N GLN A 55 -21.72 2.13 5.12
CA GLN A 55 -20.29 2.01 4.88
C GLN A 55 -19.91 2.22 3.41
N PHE A 56 -20.74 1.78 2.46
CA PHE A 56 -20.50 2.07 1.05
C PHE A 56 -20.72 3.54 0.73
N ARG A 57 -21.75 4.17 1.30
CA ARG A 57 -22.07 5.59 1.05
C ARG A 57 -21.13 6.58 1.71
N LEU A 58 -20.64 6.28 2.91
CA LEU A 58 -19.93 7.26 3.75
C LEU A 58 -18.52 6.81 4.15
N GLY A 59 -18.17 5.55 3.90
CA GLY A 59 -16.84 5.03 4.19
C GLY A 59 -15.81 5.60 3.22
N LEU A 60 -14.58 5.79 3.71
CA LEU A 60 -13.44 6.24 2.92
C LEU A 60 -13.26 5.39 1.65
N LYS A 61 -12.92 6.01 0.53
CA LYS A 61 -12.70 5.35 -0.76
C LYS A 61 -11.29 5.61 -1.28
N ARG A 62 -10.82 4.71 -2.15
CA ARG A 62 -9.62 4.96 -2.95
C ARG A 62 -9.92 6.18 -3.83
N PRO A 63 -9.12 7.25 -3.77
CA PRO A 63 -9.30 8.39 -4.64
C PRO A 63 -9.24 7.96 -6.11
N GLY A 64 -10.25 8.32 -6.91
CA GLY A 64 -10.13 8.19 -8.37
C GLY A 64 -9.08 9.16 -8.89
N VAL A 65 -8.40 8.83 -9.98
CA VAL A 65 -7.33 9.68 -10.53
C VAL A 65 -7.45 9.80 -12.04
N LYS A 66 -7.14 10.99 -12.56
CA LYS A 66 -6.85 11.21 -13.97
C LYS A 66 -5.38 11.56 -14.12
N MET A 67 -4.65 10.74 -14.86
CA MET A 67 -3.23 10.94 -15.16
C MET A 67 -3.07 11.30 -16.63
N THR A 68 -2.29 12.34 -16.91
CA THR A 68 -1.96 12.77 -18.27
C THR A 68 -0.47 13.08 -18.32
N GLY A 69 0.23 12.54 -19.31
CA GLY A 69 1.68 12.67 -19.37
C GLY A 69 2.31 11.96 -20.55
N ALA A 70 3.63 11.87 -20.51
CA ALA A 70 4.45 11.20 -21.50
C ALA A 70 5.64 10.50 -20.84
N ILE A 71 6.05 9.37 -21.42
CA ILE A 71 7.31 8.70 -21.11
C ILE A 71 8.17 8.72 -22.37
N THR A 72 9.40 9.21 -22.24
CA THR A 72 10.37 9.26 -23.34
C THR A 72 11.31 8.07 -23.24
N VAL A 73 11.48 7.34 -24.34
CA VAL A 73 12.34 6.16 -24.43
C VAL A 73 13.31 6.31 -25.60
N GLY A 74 14.57 5.96 -25.38
CA GLY A 74 15.63 5.91 -26.38
C GLY A 74 15.47 4.73 -27.35
N SER A 75 16.20 4.76 -28.46
CA SER A 75 16.20 3.67 -29.44
C SER A 75 16.80 2.36 -28.91
N ASP A 76 17.60 2.45 -27.85
CA ASP A 76 18.21 1.36 -27.10
C ASP A 76 17.32 0.85 -25.95
N MET A 77 16.02 1.19 -25.98
CA MET A 77 15.01 0.90 -24.95
C MET A 77 15.20 1.66 -23.62
N SER A 78 16.20 2.53 -23.48
CA SER A 78 16.44 3.26 -22.23
C SER A 78 15.36 4.29 -21.91
N LEU A 79 14.84 4.30 -20.68
CA LEU A 79 13.95 5.34 -20.18
C LEU A 79 14.73 6.62 -19.97
N GLN A 80 14.25 7.71 -20.55
CA GLN A 80 14.93 9.01 -20.54
C GLN A 80 14.22 10.02 -19.64
N CYS A 81 12.88 10.06 -19.69
CA CYS A 81 12.11 11.04 -18.94
C CYS A 81 10.69 10.54 -18.66
N VAL A 82 10.17 10.87 -17.48
CA VAL A 82 8.76 10.77 -17.14
C VAL A 82 8.18 12.15 -16.86
N GLN A 83 7.14 12.53 -17.59
CA GLN A 83 6.38 13.74 -17.35
C GLN A 83 4.94 13.35 -17.03
N MET A 84 4.42 13.72 -15.87
CA MET A 84 3.09 13.27 -15.46
C MET A 84 2.37 14.32 -14.61
N ALA A 85 1.14 14.65 -15.00
CA ALA A 85 0.19 15.40 -14.19
C ALA A 85 -0.89 14.45 -13.65
N MET A 86 -1.06 14.43 -12.32
CA MET A 86 -1.96 13.51 -11.61
C MET A 86 -3.02 14.29 -10.85
N ASN A 87 -4.27 14.15 -11.27
CA ASN A 87 -5.41 14.82 -10.68
C ASN A 87 -6.27 13.83 -9.91
N PHE A 88 -6.07 13.77 -8.60
CA PHE A 88 -6.84 12.89 -7.72
C PHE A 88 -8.15 13.55 -7.27
N ASN A 89 -9.21 12.75 -7.23
CA ASN A 89 -10.48 13.11 -6.61
C ASN A 89 -10.37 12.92 -5.09
N GLY A 90 -10.09 14.03 -4.39
CA GLY A 90 -9.92 14.03 -2.93
C GLY A 90 -11.21 13.94 -2.14
N GLY A 91 -12.37 14.12 -2.78
CA GLY A 91 -13.69 14.15 -2.15
C GLY A 91 -13.98 15.47 -1.40
N GLY A 92 -15.07 15.46 -0.63
CA GLY A 92 -15.58 16.64 0.08
C GLY A 92 -14.82 17.06 1.33
N LEU A 93 -14.01 16.16 1.91
CA LEU A 93 -13.22 16.43 3.13
C LEU A 93 -11.75 16.08 2.90
N LYS A 94 -10.86 16.97 3.35
CA LYS A 94 -9.42 16.72 3.36
C LYS A 94 -9.10 15.65 4.40
N ASN A 95 -9.04 14.40 3.93
CA ASN A 95 -8.45 13.30 4.68
C ASN A 95 -6.98 13.12 4.23
N LEU A 96 -6.49 11.89 4.12
CA LEU A 96 -5.15 11.57 3.63
C LEU A 96 -5.00 11.66 2.10
N SER A 97 -6.01 12.13 1.37
CA SER A 97 -5.98 12.24 -0.10
C SER A 97 -4.81 13.07 -0.69
N PRO A 98 -4.35 14.18 -0.07
CA PRO A 98 -3.14 14.87 -0.55
C PRO A 98 -1.87 14.03 -0.42
N TYR A 99 -1.77 13.22 0.64
CA TYR A 99 -0.63 12.33 0.85
C TYR A 99 -0.67 11.13 -0.10
N VAL A 100 -1.87 10.65 -0.47
CA VAL A 100 -2.04 9.65 -1.54
C VAL A 100 -1.52 10.21 -2.87
N ALA A 101 -1.89 11.43 -3.23
CA ALA A 101 -1.40 12.08 -4.45
C ALA A 101 0.13 12.27 -4.42
N ASN A 102 0.68 12.68 -3.28
CA ASN A 102 2.11 12.81 -3.08
C ASN A 102 2.84 11.48 -3.30
N LEU A 103 2.41 10.40 -2.63
CA LEU A 103 3.06 9.09 -2.79
C LEU A 103 2.93 8.55 -4.22
N ALA A 104 1.83 8.81 -4.91
CA ALA A 104 1.70 8.46 -6.33
C ALA A 104 2.78 9.13 -7.20
N ALA A 105 3.06 10.42 -6.98
CA ALA A 105 4.17 11.10 -7.66
C ALA A 105 5.52 10.47 -7.30
N LEU A 106 5.78 10.18 -6.03
CA LEU A 106 7.02 9.52 -5.61
C LEU A 106 7.20 8.13 -6.25
N ALA A 107 6.09 7.42 -6.48
CA ALA A 107 6.07 6.04 -6.93
C ALA A 107 6.02 5.86 -8.45
N ILE A 108 5.84 6.92 -9.25
CA ILE A 108 5.63 6.80 -10.71
C ILE A 108 6.82 6.19 -11.44
N GLY A 109 8.04 6.33 -10.90
CA GLY A 109 9.24 5.66 -11.44
C GLY A 109 9.19 4.13 -11.31
N GLY A 110 8.30 3.61 -10.47
CA GLY A 110 8.11 2.18 -10.29
C GLY A 110 9.40 1.47 -9.89
N ALA A 111 9.68 0.35 -10.56
CA ALA A 111 10.86 -0.46 -10.37
C ALA A 111 12.01 -0.10 -11.34
N TYR A 112 11.96 1.10 -11.94
CA TYR A 112 12.83 1.47 -13.05
C TYR A 112 13.73 2.67 -12.72
N GLU A 113 14.92 2.69 -13.33
CA GLU A 113 15.79 3.86 -13.35
C GLU A 113 15.28 4.82 -14.42
N VAL A 114 14.85 6.02 -13.98
CA VAL A 114 14.39 7.08 -14.87
C VAL A 114 15.16 8.36 -14.53
N PRO A 115 16.05 8.85 -15.41
CA PRO A 115 17.01 9.89 -15.05
C PRO A 115 16.40 11.28 -14.92
N LEU A 116 15.29 11.55 -15.63
CA LEU A 116 14.61 12.85 -15.59
C LEU A 116 13.12 12.65 -15.24
N ALA A 117 12.60 13.49 -14.34
CA ALA A 117 11.20 13.48 -13.96
C ALA A 117 10.64 14.89 -13.83
N SER A 118 9.44 15.12 -14.35
CA SER A 118 8.65 16.34 -14.13
C SER A 118 7.25 15.94 -13.72
N LEU A 119 6.94 16.09 -12.43
CA LEU A 119 5.76 15.49 -11.81
C LEU A 119 4.95 16.58 -11.12
N ASP A 120 3.66 16.61 -11.43
CA ASP A 120 2.66 17.41 -10.73
C ASP A 120 1.56 16.49 -10.21
N ALA A 121 1.27 16.55 -8.91
CA ALA A 121 0.24 15.73 -8.31
C ALA A 121 -0.58 16.54 -7.31
N GLN A 122 -1.88 16.58 -7.55
CA GLN A 122 -2.82 17.31 -6.72
C GLN A 122 -4.04 16.47 -6.36
N SER A 123 -4.58 16.76 -5.18
CA SER A 123 -5.84 16.19 -4.70
C SER A 123 -6.91 17.28 -4.71
N MET A 124 -7.83 17.18 -5.67
CA MET A 124 -8.92 18.13 -5.88
C MET A 124 -10.03 17.95 -4.84
N LYS A 125 -10.52 19.07 -4.31
CA LYS A 125 -11.78 19.07 -3.54
C LYS A 125 -12.95 18.87 -4.50
N THR A 126 -13.82 17.90 -4.22
CA THR A 126 -15.01 17.62 -5.03
C THR A 126 -16.24 17.49 -4.13
N GLN A 127 -17.40 17.21 -4.71
CA GLN A 127 -18.62 16.88 -3.95
C GLN A 127 -18.74 15.38 -3.64
N ASP A 128 -17.76 14.58 -4.04
CA ASP A 128 -17.77 13.12 -3.85
C ASP A 128 -17.44 12.73 -2.41
N ILE A 129 -17.63 11.44 -2.11
CA ILE A 129 -17.25 10.83 -0.84
C ILE A 129 -15.75 11.09 -0.60
N PRO A 130 -15.35 11.43 0.64
CA PRO A 130 -13.94 11.63 0.97
C PRO A 130 -13.06 10.49 0.46
N GLY A 131 -12.02 10.86 -0.27
CA GLY A 131 -10.94 9.97 -0.69
C GLY A 131 -9.83 9.92 0.37
N GLY A 132 -9.11 8.81 0.47
CA GLY A 132 -7.95 8.74 1.35
C GLY A 132 -7.29 7.37 1.36
N SER A 133 -6.75 6.99 2.52
CA SER A 133 -5.98 5.77 2.71
C SER A 133 -6.75 4.52 2.22
N GLN A 134 -6.14 3.84 1.27
CA GLN A 134 -6.50 2.49 0.83
C GLN A 134 -5.20 1.73 0.58
N ARG A 135 -5.22 0.40 0.73
CA ARG A 135 -4.01 -0.44 0.59
C ARG A 135 -3.25 -0.13 -0.70
N GLY A 136 -1.99 0.31 -0.59
CA GLY A 136 -1.19 0.78 -1.72
C GLY A 136 -0.92 2.29 -1.71
N PHE A 137 -1.91 3.09 -1.26
CA PHE A 137 -1.77 4.51 -0.96
C PHE A 137 -1.23 5.36 -2.12
N GLY A 138 -1.80 5.24 -3.33
CA GLY A 138 -1.37 6.01 -4.51
C GLY A 138 -0.32 5.29 -5.36
N GLY A 139 0.43 4.34 -4.76
CA GLY A 139 1.37 3.48 -5.49
C GLY A 139 0.70 2.71 -6.64
N PRO A 140 -0.39 1.95 -6.41
CA PRO A 140 -1.06 1.20 -7.48
C PRO A 140 -1.49 2.05 -8.68
N GLU A 141 -1.96 3.27 -8.42
CA GLU A 141 -2.33 4.24 -9.45
C GLU A 141 -1.12 4.64 -10.30
N ALA A 142 0.04 4.89 -9.68
CA ALA A 142 1.27 5.22 -10.38
C ALA A 142 1.85 4.01 -11.14
N PHE A 143 1.91 2.85 -10.50
CA PHE A 143 2.43 1.62 -11.11
C PHE A 143 1.59 1.20 -12.31
N PHE A 144 0.25 1.32 -12.22
CA PHE A 144 -0.62 1.08 -13.36
C PHE A 144 -0.26 1.99 -14.54
N ALA A 145 -0.03 3.28 -14.30
CA ALA A 145 0.29 4.23 -15.36
C ALA A 145 1.62 3.92 -16.07
N ILE A 146 2.71 3.69 -15.31
CA ILE A 146 4.01 3.37 -15.92
C ILE A 146 4.02 2.00 -16.60
N GLU A 147 3.46 0.96 -15.98
CA GLU A 147 3.45 -0.39 -16.55
C GLU A 147 2.61 -0.48 -17.83
N THR A 148 1.45 0.18 -17.84
CA THR A 148 0.62 0.26 -19.05
C THR A 148 1.36 1.00 -20.16
N ALA A 149 2.02 2.12 -19.83
CA ALA A 149 2.80 2.87 -20.82
C ALA A 149 3.97 2.04 -21.38
N LEU A 150 4.66 1.25 -20.54
CA LEU A 150 5.72 0.35 -21.01
C LEU A 150 5.18 -0.73 -21.95
N ASP A 151 4.04 -1.32 -21.65
CA ASP A 151 3.39 -2.30 -22.53
C ASP A 151 2.95 -1.67 -23.87
N ASP A 152 2.38 -0.46 -23.83
CA ASP A 152 2.01 0.29 -25.04
C ASP A 152 3.24 0.64 -25.89
N ILE A 153 4.34 1.08 -25.25
CA ILE A 153 5.61 1.35 -25.93
C ILE A 153 6.16 0.08 -26.58
N ALA A 154 6.19 -1.03 -25.84
CA ALA A 154 6.66 -2.31 -26.35
C ALA A 154 5.83 -2.76 -27.56
N ALA A 155 4.50 -2.63 -27.50
CA ALA A 155 3.61 -2.96 -28.60
C ALA A 155 3.86 -2.08 -29.84
N VAL A 156 3.92 -0.77 -29.68
CA VAL A 156 4.14 0.19 -30.79
C VAL A 156 5.50 -0.01 -31.44
N LYS A 157 6.53 -0.31 -30.66
CA LYS A 157 7.90 -0.52 -31.16
C LYS A 157 8.19 -1.96 -31.56
N SER A 158 7.24 -2.88 -31.34
CA SER A 158 7.45 -4.34 -31.51
C SER A 158 8.66 -4.84 -30.71
N TRP A 159 8.87 -4.29 -29.52
CA TRP A 159 9.90 -4.74 -28.59
C TRP A 159 9.38 -5.83 -27.68
N ASP A 160 10.28 -6.68 -27.21
CA ASP A 160 9.95 -7.64 -26.15
C ASP A 160 9.70 -6.88 -24.82
N PRO A 161 8.53 -7.04 -24.19
CA PRO A 161 8.18 -6.31 -22.96
C PRO A 161 9.09 -6.67 -21.77
N PHE A 162 9.70 -7.85 -21.75
CA PHE A 162 10.68 -8.23 -20.73
C PHE A 162 12.03 -7.57 -20.99
N ALA A 163 12.51 -7.54 -22.23
CA ALA A 163 13.72 -6.81 -22.62
C ALA A 163 13.62 -5.32 -22.31
N LEU A 164 12.49 -4.67 -22.61
CA LEU A 164 12.26 -3.26 -22.27
C LEU A 164 12.34 -3.02 -20.76
N ARG A 165 11.71 -3.85 -19.95
CA ARG A 165 11.77 -3.73 -18.48
C ARG A 165 13.18 -3.99 -17.96
N ARG A 166 13.86 -5.03 -18.46
CA ARG A 166 15.22 -5.43 -18.08
C ARG A 166 16.24 -4.35 -18.36
N ALA A 167 16.13 -3.65 -19.49
CA ALA A 167 17.01 -2.54 -19.84
C ALA A 167 16.94 -1.37 -18.84
N ASN A 168 15.86 -1.27 -18.07
CA ASN A 168 15.55 -0.11 -17.24
C ASN A 168 15.39 -0.43 -15.76
N LEU A 169 15.60 -1.68 -15.31
CA LEU A 169 15.44 -2.01 -13.90
C LEU A 169 16.30 -1.12 -13.01
N ALA A 170 15.70 -0.61 -11.94
CA ALA A 170 16.43 0.07 -10.89
C ALA A 170 17.44 -0.90 -10.26
N LYS A 171 18.64 -0.39 -10.01
CA LYS A 171 19.71 -1.09 -9.28
C LYS A 171 19.74 -0.58 -7.85
N SER A 172 20.37 -1.33 -6.96
CA SER A 172 20.58 -0.88 -5.57
C SER A 172 21.38 0.43 -5.48
N THR A 173 22.15 0.77 -6.52
CA THR A 173 22.89 2.04 -6.65
C THR A 173 22.09 3.18 -7.28
N SER A 174 20.91 2.88 -7.83
CA SER A 174 20.06 3.87 -8.48
C SER A 174 19.38 4.76 -7.44
N ALA A 175 18.74 5.82 -7.93
CA ALA A 175 17.86 6.66 -7.13
C ALA A 175 16.44 6.62 -7.71
N THR A 176 15.44 6.86 -6.87
CA THR A 176 14.06 7.08 -7.30
C THR A 176 13.94 8.36 -8.12
N VAL A 177 12.79 8.57 -8.76
CA VAL A 177 12.47 9.80 -9.54
C VAL A 177 12.53 11.10 -8.73
N VAL A 178 12.64 11.02 -7.41
CA VAL A 178 12.82 12.16 -6.50
C VAL A 178 14.19 12.19 -5.82
N GLY A 179 15.13 11.36 -6.25
CA GLY A 179 16.49 11.29 -5.70
C GLY A 179 16.64 10.47 -4.42
N GLY A 180 15.61 9.74 -3.99
CA GLY A 180 15.70 8.84 -2.84
C GLY A 180 16.54 7.60 -3.15
N GLN A 181 17.43 7.21 -2.25
CA GLN A 181 18.28 6.02 -2.45
C GLN A 181 17.55 4.74 -2.04
N PHE A 182 17.89 3.63 -2.70
CA PHE A 182 17.46 2.31 -2.27
C PHE A 182 18.35 1.82 -1.12
N ASN A 183 17.76 1.66 0.06
CA ASN A 183 18.48 1.22 1.27
C ASN A 183 18.60 -0.31 1.39
N GLN A 184 18.24 -1.05 0.34
CA GLN A 184 18.16 -2.50 0.32
C GLN A 184 18.66 -3.04 -1.02
N GLU A 185 19.15 -4.27 -0.99
CA GLU A 185 19.50 -4.99 -2.21
C GLU A 185 18.23 -5.25 -3.05
N LEU A 186 18.24 -4.79 -4.30
CA LEU A 186 17.18 -5.04 -5.27
C LEU A 186 17.51 -6.29 -6.09
N ARG A 187 16.60 -7.28 -6.07
CA ARG A 187 16.69 -8.54 -6.84
C ARG A 187 15.63 -8.58 -7.94
N LEU A 188 15.45 -7.45 -8.63
CA LEU A 188 14.38 -7.26 -9.61
C LEU A 188 14.61 -8.06 -10.89
N ASP A 189 15.87 -8.23 -11.28
CA ASP A 189 16.36 -9.08 -12.35
C ASP A 189 15.96 -10.54 -12.14
N GLU A 190 16.18 -11.08 -10.94
CA GLU A 190 15.77 -12.45 -10.62
C GLU A 190 14.24 -12.65 -10.66
N LEU A 191 13.48 -11.63 -10.25
CA LEU A 191 12.02 -11.66 -10.36
C LEU A 191 11.58 -11.68 -11.82
N LEU A 192 12.24 -10.90 -12.67
CA LEU A 192 12.00 -10.88 -14.11
C LEU A 192 12.31 -12.24 -14.74
N ASP A 193 13.47 -12.82 -14.45
CA ASP A 193 13.90 -14.10 -15.02
C ASP A 193 12.92 -15.23 -14.65
N ARG A 194 12.45 -15.26 -13.39
CA ARG A 194 11.44 -16.24 -12.95
C ARG A 194 10.09 -16.02 -13.62
N ALA A 195 9.66 -14.78 -13.79
CA ALA A 195 8.40 -14.47 -14.43
C ALA A 195 8.42 -14.79 -15.93
N GLU A 196 9.52 -14.49 -16.61
CA GLU A 196 9.73 -14.77 -18.04
C GLU A 196 9.75 -16.27 -18.32
N ALA A 197 10.42 -17.05 -17.46
CA ALA A 197 10.50 -18.51 -17.56
C ALA A 197 9.21 -19.21 -17.11
N HIS A 198 8.27 -18.51 -16.47
CA HIS A 198 7.05 -19.13 -15.97
C HIS A 198 6.19 -19.64 -17.15
N PRO A 199 5.61 -20.86 -17.08
CA PRO A 199 4.83 -21.43 -18.19
C PRO A 199 3.69 -20.53 -18.69
N LEU A 200 3.03 -19.79 -17.79
CA LEU A 200 1.99 -18.80 -18.19
C LEU A 200 2.50 -17.76 -19.18
N TRP A 201 3.78 -17.36 -19.09
CA TRP A 201 4.40 -16.41 -20.01
C TRP A 201 5.07 -17.10 -21.19
N ALA A 202 5.88 -18.13 -20.93
CA ALA A 202 6.65 -18.84 -21.94
C ALA A 202 5.75 -19.54 -22.98
N GLN A 203 4.60 -20.06 -22.56
CA GLN A 203 3.63 -20.77 -23.41
C GLN A 203 2.43 -19.88 -23.77
N ARG A 204 2.52 -18.56 -23.57
CA ARG A 204 1.36 -17.65 -23.72
C ARG A 204 0.73 -17.66 -25.12
N ALA A 205 1.52 -17.95 -26.15
CA ALA A 205 1.02 -18.06 -27.53
C ALA A 205 0.12 -19.29 -27.70
N ASP A 206 0.62 -20.46 -27.28
CA ASP A 206 -0.11 -21.73 -27.35
C ASP A 206 -1.39 -21.69 -26.50
N ILE A 207 -1.30 -21.14 -25.28
CA ILE A 207 -2.47 -20.96 -24.40
C ILE A 207 -3.48 -20.05 -25.10
N LYS A 208 -3.05 -18.94 -25.68
CA LYS A 208 -3.93 -18.01 -26.39
C LYS A 208 -4.64 -18.68 -27.58
N GLU A 209 -3.94 -19.52 -28.33
CA GLU A 209 -4.52 -20.28 -29.45
C GLU A 209 -5.54 -21.31 -28.97
N GLU A 210 -5.28 -22.01 -27.86
CA GLU A 210 -6.23 -22.95 -27.26
C GLU A 210 -7.56 -22.27 -26.89
N TYR A 211 -7.49 -21.12 -26.21
CA TYR A 211 -8.69 -20.33 -25.86
C TYR A 211 -9.40 -19.80 -27.11
N ALA A 212 -8.66 -19.36 -28.12
CA ALA A 212 -9.24 -18.92 -29.39
C ALA A 212 -10.02 -20.05 -30.08
N GLY A 213 -9.53 -21.30 -30.02
CA GLY A 213 -10.23 -22.49 -30.51
C GLY A 213 -11.57 -22.76 -29.81
N ARG A 214 -11.75 -22.26 -28.58
CA ARG A 214 -13.03 -22.29 -27.83
C ARG A 214 -13.94 -21.09 -28.11
N GLY A 215 -13.50 -20.13 -28.93
CA GLY A 215 -14.19 -18.85 -29.14
C GLY A 215 -14.02 -17.87 -27.97
N GLU A 216 -12.96 -18.03 -27.17
CA GLU A 216 -12.67 -17.19 -26.00
C GLU A 216 -11.42 -16.33 -26.23
N SER A 217 -11.41 -15.12 -25.65
CA SER A 217 -10.23 -14.26 -25.65
C SER A 217 -9.36 -14.54 -24.41
N TYR A 218 -8.06 -14.72 -24.61
CA TYR A 218 -7.09 -14.89 -23.53
C TYR A 218 -5.89 -13.95 -23.70
N GLY A 219 -5.47 -13.35 -22.58
CA GLY A 219 -4.34 -12.44 -22.53
C GLY A 219 -3.47 -12.72 -21.30
N THR A 220 -2.16 -12.64 -21.48
CA THR A 220 -1.19 -12.72 -20.38
C THR A 220 -0.45 -11.39 -20.30
N GLY A 221 -0.41 -10.80 -19.11
CA GLY A 221 0.29 -9.56 -18.83
C GLY A 221 1.25 -9.73 -17.67
N PHE A 222 2.23 -8.84 -17.60
CA PHE A 222 3.22 -8.82 -16.52
C PHE A 222 3.46 -7.37 -16.10
N ALA A 223 3.63 -7.15 -14.80
CA ALA A 223 3.91 -5.85 -14.24
C ALA A 223 4.83 -5.99 -13.01
N VAL A 224 5.71 -5.01 -12.81
CA VAL A 224 6.59 -4.94 -11.63
C VAL A 224 6.22 -3.71 -10.82
N SER A 225 6.29 -3.82 -9.50
CA SER A 225 6.16 -2.64 -8.64
C SER A 225 7.23 -2.66 -7.55
N ALA A 226 7.80 -1.49 -7.30
CA ALA A 226 8.68 -1.24 -6.16
C ALA A 226 7.94 -0.32 -5.20
N GLN A 227 7.50 -0.87 -4.06
CA GLN A 227 6.70 -0.14 -3.09
C GLN A 227 7.54 0.25 -1.88
N ALA A 228 7.53 1.54 -1.54
CA ALA A 228 8.10 2.04 -0.30
C ALA A 228 7.24 1.59 0.90
N TYR A 229 7.91 1.25 2.01
CA TYR A 229 7.27 0.85 3.25
C TYR A 229 7.59 1.84 4.36
N GLY A 230 6.54 2.39 4.96
CA GLY A 230 6.62 3.32 6.06
C GLY A 230 6.86 4.77 5.66
N THR A 231 6.84 5.66 6.64
CA THR A 231 6.91 7.12 6.50
C THR A 231 8.09 7.74 7.26
N GLU A 232 9.04 6.92 7.71
CA GLU A 232 10.15 7.27 8.63
C GLU A 232 9.70 7.78 10.02
N ALA A 233 8.44 8.18 10.17
CA ALA A 233 7.80 8.58 11.42
C ALA A 233 7.03 7.45 12.13
N ASP A 234 7.15 6.20 11.63
CA ASP A 234 6.41 5.06 12.17
C ASP A 234 7.03 4.54 13.47
N GLY A 235 6.57 5.08 14.60
CA GLY A 235 6.96 4.63 15.93
C GLY A 235 6.17 3.40 16.39
N VAL A 236 6.88 2.32 16.71
CA VAL A 236 6.30 1.15 17.41
C VAL A 236 6.70 1.19 18.87
N VAL A 237 5.72 1.06 19.76
CA VAL A 237 5.93 0.91 21.20
C VAL A 237 5.38 -0.44 21.62
N ALA A 238 6.18 -1.18 22.39
CA ALA A 238 5.78 -2.45 22.97
C ALA A 238 6.27 -2.59 24.42
N ALA A 239 5.49 -3.27 25.25
CA ALA A 239 5.83 -3.64 26.62
C ALA A 239 5.70 -5.17 26.78
N VAL A 240 6.67 -5.77 27.44
CA VAL A 240 6.71 -7.20 27.75
C VAL A 240 6.62 -7.39 29.26
N HIS A 241 5.65 -8.18 29.70
CA HIS A 241 5.43 -8.49 31.10
C HIS A 241 5.64 -10.00 31.31
N LEU A 242 6.47 -10.36 32.29
CA LEU A 242 6.62 -11.73 32.76
C LEU A 242 5.85 -11.86 34.08
N GLU A 243 4.86 -12.73 34.10
CA GLU A 243 4.05 -13.00 35.29
C GLU A 243 4.71 -14.04 36.19
N LYS A 244 4.34 -14.06 37.47
CA LYS A 244 4.89 -15.01 38.47
C LYS A 244 4.63 -16.48 38.10
N ASN A 245 3.58 -16.77 37.33
CA ASN A 245 3.26 -18.11 36.84
C ASN A 245 4.02 -18.49 35.56
N GLY A 246 4.96 -17.65 35.11
CA GLY A 246 5.77 -17.86 33.92
C GLY A 246 5.09 -17.48 32.60
N SER A 247 3.87 -16.92 32.63
CA SER A 247 3.25 -16.40 31.41
C SER A 247 3.89 -15.10 30.97
N ILE A 248 3.93 -14.88 29.65
CA ILE A 248 4.47 -13.66 29.05
C ILE A 248 3.34 -12.94 28.33
N THR A 249 3.14 -11.67 28.66
CA THR A 249 2.19 -10.79 27.97
C THR A 249 2.95 -9.71 27.20
N VAL A 250 2.65 -9.57 25.91
CA VAL A 250 3.17 -8.50 25.06
C VAL A 250 2.04 -7.53 24.74
N ARG A 251 2.24 -6.25 25.03
CA ARG A 251 1.33 -5.15 24.69
C ARG A 251 2.00 -4.26 23.67
N THR A 252 1.28 -3.79 22.66
CA THR A 252 1.82 -2.90 21.62
C THR A 252 0.74 -1.95 21.11
N ASN A 253 1.16 -0.85 20.49
CA ASN A 253 0.29 0.03 19.70
C ASN A 253 -0.04 -0.55 18.31
N ALA A 254 0.60 -1.65 17.90
CA ALA A 254 0.23 -2.32 16.65
C ALA A 254 -1.14 -3.01 16.79
N VAL A 255 -2.05 -2.67 15.86
CA VAL A 255 -3.38 -3.27 15.80
C VAL A 255 -3.35 -4.41 14.78
N ASP A 256 -3.86 -5.58 15.16
CA ASP A 256 -4.04 -6.69 14.23
C ASP A 256 -5.39 -6.57 13.52
N PHE A 257 -5.37 -6.26 12.23
CA PHE A 257 -6.55 -6.19 11.37
C PHE A 257 -6.82 -7.50 10.63
N GLY A 258 -6.12 -8.59 11.00
CA GLY A 258 -6.02 -9.83 10.24
C GLY A 258 -4.73 -9.96 9.43
N ASN A 259 -3.81 -9.01 9.56
CA ASN A 259 -2.49 -9.05 8.92
C ASN A 259 -1.47 -9.87 9.73
N GLY A 260 -1.85 -10.40 10.90
CA GLY A 260 -1.04 -11.32 11.68
C GLY A 260 -0.03 -10.64 12.61
N SER A 261 -0.20 -9.35 12.91
CA SER A 261 0.66 -8.61 13.85
C SER A 261 0.79 -9.34 15.19
N ALA A 262 -0.30 -9.85 15.75
CA ALA A 262 -0.28 -10.55 17.03
C ALA A 262 0.50 -11.87 16.97
N THR A 263 0.33 -12.62 15.88
CA THR A 263 1.06 -13.88 15.62
C THR A 263 2.55 -13.63 15.44
N THR A 264 2.92 -12.61 14.67
CA THR A 264 4.33 -12.26 14.43
C THR A 264 5.01 -11.80 15.71
N LEU A 265 4.35 -10.97 16.51
CA LEU A 265 4.91 -10.52 17.79
C LEU A 265 5.08 -11.69 18.76
N SER A 266 4.04 -12.51 18.96
CA SER A 266 4.13 -13.67 19.85
C SER A 266 5.25 -14.65 19.46
N ARG A 267 5.41 -14.95 18.16
CA ARG A 267 6.48 -15.83 17.66
C ARG A 267 7.87 -15.19 17.68
N GLY A 268 7.97 -13.93 17.28
CA GLY A 268 9.23 -13.20 17.19
C GLY A 268 9.93 -13.09 18.55
N TYR A 269 9.19 -12.73 19.59
CA TYR A 269 9.73 -12.67 20.96
C TYR A 269 10.11 -14.07 21.48
N TRP A 270 9.29 -15.09 21.24
CA TRP A 270 9.60 -16.46 21.68
C TRP A 270 10.82 -17.05 20.99
N GLY A 271 10.99 -16.79 19.69
CA GLY A 271 12.18 -17.20 18.93
C GLY A 271 13.46 -16.56 19.45
N ARG A 272 13.43 -15.25 19.73
CA ARG A 272 14.57 -14.51 20.30
C ARG A 272 14.89 -14.96 21.73
N PHE A 273 13.88 -15.14 22.56
CA PHE A 273 14.04 -15.61 23.94
C PHE A 273 14.66 -17.02 23.99
N ARG A 274 14.17 -17.96 23.17
CA ARG A 274 14.77 -19.30 23.06
C ARG A 274 16.21 -19.26 22.55
N HIS A 275 16.51 -18.40 21.59
CA HIS A 275 17.86 -18.24 21.08
C HIS A 275 18.81 -17.73 22.17
N GLN A 276 18.40 -16.72 22.94
CA GLN A 276 19.19 -16.17 24.05
C GLN A 276 19.38 -17.20 25.18
N CYS A 277 18.32 -17.90 25.59
CA CYS A 277 18.42 -18.95 26.61
C CYS A 277 19.30 -20.14 26.19
N ARG A 278 19.28 -20.53 24.90
CA ARG A 278 20.12 -21.63 24.40
C ARG A 278 21.60 -21.26 24.29
N ASN A 279 21.89 -20.00 23.96
CA ASN A 279 23.26 -19.55 23.71
C ASN A 279 23.92 -18.89 24.92
N GLY A 280 23.27 -18.90 26.10
CA GLY A 280 23.87 -18.43 27.35
C GLY A 280 24.22 -16.94 27.37
N VAL A 281 23.73 -16.15 26.42
CA VAL A 281 23.95 -14.71 26.38
C VAL A 281 23.02 -14.08 27.42
N ARG A 282 23.59 -13.72 28.57
CA ARG A 282 22.92 -12.95 29.62
C ARG A 282 22.58 -11.54 29.14
#